data_AF-A0A9Q2QI46-F1
#
_entry.id   AF-A0A9Q2QI46-F1
#
_cell.length_a   1.000
_cell.length_b   1.000
_cell.length_c   1.000
_cell.angle_alpha   90.00
_cell.angle_beta   90.00
_cell.angle_gamma   90.00
#
_symmetry.space_group_name_H-M   'P 1'
#
loop_
_entity.id
_entity.type
_entity.pdbx_description
1 polymer ?
#
loop_
_entity_poly.entity_id
_entity_poly.type
_entity_poly.pdbx_seq_one_letter_code
_entity_poly.pdbx_strand_id
1 'polypeptide(L)'
;MSQFQVLPEYDAQQFDKPPKFNNQERISFFIMDKILDHVFVRNSNPDARVGAILQLGYFKATNKFYNINSYYKQDIRYISDLLNVDYKTINLLRNYPSTSKSNHKRLILEGLGFESFYKHKDLFDETIKNFVANQMLPRKIIYSVIDIFNEKKIETPSYDAFCKSITKHFRDFESSNIEQLDKILTKNLFLC
;
A
#
# COMPACT_ATOMS: atom_id res chain seq x y z
N MET A 1 17.66 -20.62 -13.65
CA MET A 1 17.78 -19.55 -12.64
C MET A 1 16.51 -19.55 -11.81
N SER A 2 16.60 -19.79 -10.50
CA SER A 2 15.42 -19.79 -9.63
C SER A 2 14.80 -18.40 -9.62
N GLN A 3 13.48 -18.31 -9.80
CA GLN A 3 12.76 -17.04 -9.76
C GLN A 3 12.89 -16.45 -8.35
N PHE A 4 13.57 -15.30 -8.22
CA PHE A 4 13.70 -14.58 -6.97
C PHE A 4 12.30 -14.25 -6.43
N GLN A 5 11.92 -14.88 -5.34
CA GLN A 5 10.58 -14.77 -4.75
C GLN A 5 10.63 -13.87 -3.51
N VAL A 6 10.05 -12.67 -3.62
CA VAL A 6 10.01 -11.68 -2.54
C VAL A 6 9.09 -12.11 -1.40
N LEU A 7 7.88 -12.59 -1.73
CA LEU A 7 6.94 -13.24 -0.81
C LEU A 7 6.30 -14.49 -1.47
N PRO A 8 5.83 -15.46 -0.66
CA PRO A 8 4.90 -16.49 -1.12
C PRO A 8 3.71 -15.88 -1.89
N GLU A 9 3.19 -16.59 -2.88
CA GLU A 9 2.09 -16.08 -3.72
C GLU A 9 0.85 -15.72 -2.88
N TYR A 10 0.53 -16.54 -1.88
CA TYR A 10 -0.56 -16.25 -0.95
C TYR A 10 -0.36 -14.91 -0.24
N ASP A 11 0.82 -14.67 0.34
CA ASP A 11 1.14 -13.44 1.07
C ASP A 11 1.12 -12.22 0.14
N ALA A 12 1.69 -12.36 -1.06
CA ALA A 12 1.66 -11.33 -2.10
C ALA A 12 0.21 -10.92 -2.45
N GLN A 13 -0.68 -11.90 -2.62
CA GLN A 13 -2.09 -11.65 -2.91
C GLN A 13 -2.84 -11.02 -1.72
N GLN A 14 -2.50 -11.36 -0.48
CA GLN A 14 -3.13 -10.75 0.70
C GLN A 14 -2.66 -9.30 0.93
N PHE A 15 -1.41 -8.98 0.58
CA PHE A 15 -0.83 -7.66 0.81
C PHE A 15 -1.63 -6.52 0.15
N ASP A 16 -2.17 -6.76 -1.05
CA ASP A 16 -2.99 -5.79 -1.80
C ASP A 16 -4.51 -5.99 -1.61
N LYS A 17 -4.93 -6.82 -0.64
CA LYS A 17 -6.33 -6.94 -0.23
C LYS A 17 -6.62 -6.09 1.02
N PRO A 18 -7.80 -5.47 1.11
CA PRO A 18 -8.22 -4.78 2.32
C PRO A 18 -8.21 -5.74 3.53
N PRO A 19 -8.05 -5.24 4.76
CA PRO A 19 -8.22 -6.04 5.96
C PRO A 19 -9.67 -6.55 6.08
N LYS A 20 -9.84 -7.78 6.55
CA LYS A 20 -11.17 -8.33 6.86
C LYS A 20 -11.57 -7.90 8.27
N PHE A 21 -12.45 -6.91 8.37
CA PHE A 21 -12.89 -6.41 9.67
C PHE A 21 -13.91 -7.33 10.35
N ASN A 22 -13.79 -7.45 11.67
CA ASN A 22 -14.86 -7.87 12.55
C ASN A 22 -15.78 -6.68 12.92
N ASN A 23 -16.84 -6.91 13.70
CA ASN A 23 -17.82 -5.86 14.01
C ASN A 23 -17.22 -4.70 14.83
N GLN A 24 -16.32 -4.99 15.78
CA GLN A 24 -15.67 -3.96 16.60
C GLN A 24 -14.71 -3.12 15.74
N GLU A 25 -13.97 -3.77 14.84
CA GLU A 25 -13.08 -3.08 13.91
C GLU A 25 -13.85 -2.19 12.93
N ARG A 26 -15.01 -2.65 12.42
CA ARG A 26 -15.88 -1.81 11.58
C ARG A 26 -16.29 -0.54 12.32
N ILE A 27 -16.72 -0.67 13.58
CA ILE A 27 -17.06 0.48 14.41
C ILE A 27 -15.83 1.38 14.54
N SER A 28 -14.68 0.85 14.96
CA SER A 28 -13.48 1.66 15.21
C SER A 28 -12.95 2.38 13.96
N PHE A 29 -12.84 1.68 12.84
CA PHE A 29 -12.17 2.21 11.64
C PHE A 29 -13.10 2.99 10.72
N PHE A 30 -14.41 2.69 10.70
CA PHE A 30 -15.38 3.46 9.91
C PHE A 30 -16.01 4.63 10.65
N ILE A 31 -15.69 4.86 11.94
CA ILE A 31 -15.99 6.12 12.61
C ILE A 31 -15.31 7.27 11.85
N MET A 32 -16.11 8.24 11.44
CA MET A 32 -15.64 9.51 10.88
C MET A 32 -15.45 10.53 11.99
N ASP A 33 -14.41 11.36 11.86
CA ASP A 33 -14.34 12.56 12.68
C ASP A 33 -15.22 13.67 12.05
N LYS A 34 -15.57 14.68 12.85
CA LYS A 34 -16.44 15.77 12.40
C LYS A 34 -15.86 16.56 11.21
N ILE A 35 -14.53 16.53 11.04
CA ILE A 35 -13.83 17.27 9.98
C ILE A 35 -14.04 16.55 8.64
N LEU A 36 -13.88 15.22 8.63
CA LEU A 36 -14.05 14.38 7.45
C LEU A 36 -15.53 14.13 7.10
N ASP A 37 -16.42 14.21 8.08
CA ASP A 37 -17.89 14.16 7.87
C ASP A 37 -18.33 15.18 6.82
N HIS A 38 -17.89 16.44 6.95
CA HIS A 38 -18.31 17.50 6.02
C HIS A 38 -17.84 17.28 4.59
N VAL A 39 -16.68 16.63 4.44
CA VAL A 39 -16.05 16.36 3.14
C VAL A 39 -16.72 15.19 2.43
N PHE A 40 -17.03 14.12 3.17
CA PHE A 40 -17.56 12.89 2.58
C PHE A 40 -19.08 12.83 2.55
N VAL A 41 -19.79 13.39 3.53
CA VAL A 41 -21.25 13.23 3.63
C VAL A 41 -22.03 14.22 2.78
N ARG A 42 -21.47 15.39 2.45
CA ARG A 42 -22.14 16.42 1.61
C ARG A 42 -22.17 16.08 0.12
N ASN A 43 -21.52 15.00 -0.30
CA ASN A 43 -21.61 14.55 -1.69
C ASN A 43 -23.00 13.96 -1.97
N SER A 44 -23.70 14.47 -2.99
CA SER A 44 -25.04 13.99 -3.35
C SER A 44 -25.05 12.57 -3.91
N ASN A 45 -23.92 12.07 -4.41
CA ASN A 45 -23.81 10.73 -4.95
C ASN A 45 -23.58 9.68 -3.83
N PRO A 46 -24.53 8.75 -3.58
CA PRO A 46 -24.42 7.75 -2.52
C PRO A 46 -23.22 6.80 -2.69
N ASP A 47 -22.90 6.38 -3.92
CA ASP A 47 -21.74 5.54 -4.20
C ASP A 47 -20.43 6.23 -3.83
N ALA A 48 -20.32 7.53 -4.13
CA ALA A 48 -19.13 8.30 -3.81
C ALA A 48 -18.92 8.41 -2.29
N ARG A 49 -20.01 8.56 -1.52
CA ARG A 49 -19.96 8.58 -0.04
C ARG A 49 -19.52 7.24 0.51
N VAL A 50 -20.17 6.15 0.09
CA VAL A 50 -19.82 4.80 0.52
C VAL A 50 -18.36 4.49 0.19
N GLY A 51 -17.93 4.79 -1.04
CA GLY A 51 -16.56 4.57 -1.49
C GLY A 51 -15.52 5.40 -0.73
N ALA A 52 -15.86 6.64 -0.35
CA ALA A 52 -14.97 7.49 0.44
C ALA A 52 -14.75 6.96 1.86
N ILE A 53 -15.82 6.55 2.54
CA ILE A 53 -15.74 6.02 3.92
C ILE A 53 -14.98 4.69 3.93
N LEU A 54 -15.19 3.84 2.94
CA LEU A 54 -14.41 2.61 2.79
C LEU A 54 -12.92 2.90 2.61
N GLN A 55 -12.56 3.86 1.74
CA GLN A 55 -11.17 4.28 1.59
C GLN A 55 -10.58 4.78 2.91
N LEU A 56 -11.32 5.62 3.64
CA LEU A 56 -10.89 6.16 4.92
C LEU A 56 -10.64 5.04 5.94
N GLY A 57 -11.61 4.13 6.13
CA GLY A 57 -11.50 3.09 7.15
C GLY A 57 -10.41 2.08 6.86
N TYR A 58 -10.27 1.64 5.61
CA TYR A 58 -9.15 0.76 5.25
C TYR A 58 -7.81 1.48 5.44
N PHE A 59 -7.72 2.75 5.05
CA PHE A 59 -6.49 3.52 5.24
C PHE A 59 -6.15 3.71 6.72
N LYS A 60 -7.12 4.00 7.59
CA LYS A 60 -6.89 4.10 9.04
C LYS A 60 -6.33 2.81 9.64
N ALA A 61 -6.70 1.66 9.09
CA ALA A 61 -6.24 0.36 9.58
C ALA A 61 -4.85 -0.02 9.07
N THR A 62 -4.48 0.38 7.85
CA THR A 62 -3.29 -0.16 7.18
C THR A 62 -2.36 0.86 6.52
N ASN A 63 -2.68 2.16 6.62
CA ASN A 63 -2.00 3.27 5.94
C ASN A 63 -1.88 3.08 4.42
N LYS A 64 -2.83 2.34 3.83
CA LYS A 64 -2.79 1.92 2.44
C LYS A 64 -4.15 2.11 1.75
N PHE A 65 -4.11 2.45 0.48
CA PHE A 65 -5.29 2.48 -0.38
C PHE A 65 -5.40 1.20 -1.21
N TYR A 66 -6.64 0.75 -1.41
CA TYR A 66 -6.96 -0.49 -2.10
C TYR A 66 -7.83 -0.24 -3.34
N ASN A 67 -7.76 -1.16 -4.29
CA ASN A 67 -8.63 -1.15 -5.46
C ASN A 67 -10.09 -1.37 -5.04
N ILE A 68 -11.02 -0.61 -5.61
CA ILE A 68 -12.46 -0.76 -5.33
C ILE A 68 -12.93 -2.20 -5.60
N ASN A 69 -12.37 -2.86 -6.61
CA ASN A 69 -12.74 -4.22 -6.99
C ASN A 69 -12.48 -5.24 -5.86
N SER A 70 -11.59 -4.92 -4.91
CA SER A 70 -11.27 -5.78 -3.76
C SER A 70 -12.05 -5.43 -2.49
N TYR A 71 -12.95 -4.44 -2.51
CA TYR A 71 -13.74 -4.07 -1.34
C TYR A 71 -14.74 -5.16 -0.98
N TYR A 72 -14.84 -5.48 0.31
CA TYR A 72 -15.72 -6.52 0.78
C TYR A 72 -17.18 -6.07 0.76
N LYS A 73 -18.05 -6.92 0.20
CA LYS A 73 -19.51 -6.68 0.16
C LYS A 73 -20.12 -6.41 1.54
N GLN A 74 -19.60 -7.06 2.58
CA GLN A 74 -20.06 -6.87 3.96
C GLN A 74 -19.78 -5.46 4.46
N ASP A 75 -18.62 -4.90 4.12
CA ASP A 75 -18.24 -3.55 4.51
C ASP A 75 -19.00 -2.52 3.68
N ILE A 76 -19.20 -2.77 2.38
CA ILE A 76 -20.09 -1.94 1.55
C ILE A 76 -21.49 -1.89 2.17
N ARG A 77 -22.06 -3.05 2.54
CA ARG A 77 -23.37 -3.13 3.18
C ARG A 77 -23.40 -2.37 4.52
N TYR A 78 -22.40 -2.59 5.37
CA TYR A 78 -22.32 -1.91 6.66
C TYR A 78 -22.33 -0.38 6.51
N ILE A 79 -21.57 0.15 5.54
CA ILE A 79 -21.55 1.60 5.25
C ILE A 79 -22.84 2.08 4.60
N SER A 80 -23.45 1.28 3.72
CA SER A 80 -24.77 1.59 3.16
C SER A 80 -25.82 1.76 4.26
N ASP A 81 -25.85 0.84 5.21
CA ASP A 81 -26.76 0.89 6.35
C ASP A 81 -26.47 2.12 7.23
N LEU A 82 -25.20 2.42 7.50
CA LEU A 82 -24.77 3.61 8.26
C LEU A 82 -25.23 4.93 7.61
N LEU A 83 -25.24 4.99 6.28
CA LEU A 83 -25.63 6.18 5.52
C LEU A 83 -27.13 6.21 5.17
N ASN A 84 -27.92 5.24 5.61
CA ASN A 84 -29.32 5.05 5.22
C ASN A 84 -29.53 5.04 3.70
N VAL A 85 -28.67 4.33 2.96
CA VAL A 85 -28.79 4.12 1.51
C VAL A 85 -28.99 2.64 1.20
N ASP A 86 -29.79 2.31 0.18
CA ASP A 86 -30.01 0.91 -0.19
C ASP A 86 -28.75 0.31 -0.81
N TYR A 87 -28.12 -0.62 -0.10
CA TYR A 87 -26.95 -1.40 -0.56
C TYR A 87 -27.14 -1.99 -1.96
N LYS A 88 -28.35 -2.42 -2.33
CA LYS A 88 -28.61 -3.03 -3.64
C LYS A 88 -28.43 -2.05 -4.80
N THR A 89 -28.52 -0.75 -4.54
CA THR A 89 -28.34 0.30 -5.53
C THR A 89 -26.88 0.72 -5.71
N ILE A 90 -26.00 0.31 -4.78
CA ILE A 90 -24.59 0.72 -4.79
C ILE A 90 -23.82 -0.10 -5.84
N ASN A 91 -23.19 0.62 -6.76
CA ASN A 91 -22.28 0.11 -7.76
C ASN A 91 -21.04 1.03 -7.88
N LEU A 92 -20.10 0.84 -6.95
CA LEU A 92 -18.86 1.63 -6.91
C LEU A 92 -18.03 1.54 -8.20
N LEU A 93 -18.07 0.41 -8.92
CA LEU A 93 -17.31 0.25 -10.16
C LEU A 93 -17.80 1.20 -11.26
N ARG A 94 -19.11 1.43 -11.31
CA ARG A 94 -19.75 2.28 -12.31
C ARG A 94 -19.85 3.73 -11.86
N ASN A 95 -20.18 3.96 -10.59
CA ASN A 95 -20.64 5.25 -10.10
C ASN A 95 -19.60 5.98 -9.23
N TYR A 96 -18.42 5.39 -9.00
CA TYR A 96 -17.32 6.02 -8.26
C TYR A 96 -16.07 6.20 -9.15
N PRO A 97 -16.01 7.31 -9.93
CA PRO A 97 -14.97 7.53 -10.93
C PRO A 97 -13.59 7.78 -10.32
N SER A 98 -12.54 7.63 -11.15
CA SER A 98 -11.14 7.84 -10.74
C SER A 98 -10.85 9.23 -10.20
N THR A 99 -11.49 10.27 -10.74
CA THR A 99 -11.34 11.65 -10.26
C THR A 99 -11.82 11.79 -8.81
N SER A 100 -13.01 11.27 -8.48
CA SER A 100 -13.53 11.27 -7.12
C SER A 100 -12.65 10.44 -6.18
N LYS A 101 -12.22 9.24 -6.62
CA LYS A 101 -11.28 8.40 -5.85
C LYS A 101 -9.99 9.14 -5.49
N SER A 102 -9.36 9.78 -6.47
CA SER A 102 -8.10 10.49 -6.26
C SER A 102 -8.28 11.71 -5.36
N ASN A 103 -9.39 12.43 -5.51
CA ASN A 103 -9.71 13.55 -4.64
C ASN A 103 -9.94 13.10 -3.19
N HIS A 104 -10.71 12.03 -2.97
CA HIS A 104 -10.93 11.49 -1.62
C HIS A 104 -9.63 10.95 -1.02
N LYS A 105 -8.80 10.23 -1.79
CA LYS A 105 -7.46 9.82 -1.34
C LYS A 105 -6.63 11.01 -0.85
N ARG A 106 -6.60 12.10 -1.61
CA ARG A 106 -5.88 13.33 -1.22
C ARG A 106 -6.43 13.91 0.09
N LEU A 107 -7.75 14.02 0.22
CA LEU A 107 -8.42 14.54 1.41
C LEU A 107 -8.19 13.67 2.65
N ILE A 108 -8.17 12.34 2.48
CA ILE A 108 -7.85 11.38 3.56
C ILE A 108 -6.42 11.58 4.04
N LEU A 109 -5.47 11.68 3.11
CA LEU A 109 -4.06 11.92 3.44
C LEU A 109 -3.90 13.26 4.19
N GLU A 110 -4.47 14.34 3.67
CA GLU A 110 -4.44 15.66 4.30
C GLU A 110 -5.08 15.65 5.70
N GLY A 111 -6.27 15.07 5.83
CA GLY A 111 -7.00 15.03 7.10
C GLY A 111 -6.32 14.19 8.18
N LEU A 112 -5.58 13.14 7.79
CA LEU A 112 -4.85 12.28 8.72
C LEU A 112 -3.37 12.68 8.91
N GLY A 113 -2.92 13.74 8.24
CA GLY A 113 -1.53 14.20 8.29
C GLY A 113 -0.52 13.26 7.62
N PHE A 114 -0.98 12.49 6.61
CA PHE A 114 -0.13 11.60 5.83
C PHE A 114 0.32 12.23 4.52
N GLU A 115 1.50 11.81 4.05
CA GLU A 115 2.03 12.13 2.74
C GLU A 115 1.84 10.98 1.75
N SER A 116 1.61 11.35 0.49
CA SER A 116 1.49 10.41 -0.62
C SER A 116 2.81 9.69 -0.89
N PHE A 117 2.75 8.36 -1.06
CA PHE A 117 3.91 7.53 -1.43
C PHE A 117 4.67 8.09 -2.65
N TYR A 118 3.93 8.64 -3.61
CA TYR A 118 4.52 9.14 -4.85
C TYR A 118 5.54 10.27 -4.65
N LYS A 119 5.50 10.98 -3.52
CA LYS A 119 6.49 12.01 -3.15
C LYS A 119 7.77 11.42 -2.54
N HIS A 120 7.73 10.17 -2.09
CA HIS A 120 8.78 9.50 -1.31
C HIS A 120 9.38 8.29 -2.04
N LYS A 121 9.29 8.25 -3.37
CA LYS A 121 9.85 7.15 -4.18
C LYS A 121 11.36 7.01 -4.05
N ASP A 122 12.08 8.13 -3.95
CA ASP A 122 13.54 8.10 -3.82
C ASP A 122 13.95 7.58 -2.44
N LEU A 123 13.28 8.05 -1.38
CA LEU A 123 13.45 7.51 -0.03
C LEU A 123 13.14 6.01 0.02
N PHE A 124 12.07 5.56 -0.64
CA PHE A 124 11.70 4.15 -0.75
C PHE A 124 12.81 3.32 -1.40
N ASP A 125 13.29 3.74 -2.57
CA ASP A 125 14.28 2.98 -3.35
C ASP A 125 15.63 2.93 -2.62
N GLU A 126 16.09 4.06 -2.05
CA GLU A 126 17.34 4.11 -1.28
C GLU A 126 17.26 3.30 0.02
N THR A 127 16.11 3.29 0.71
CA THR A 127 15.93 2.46 1.91
C THR A 127 16.02 0.98 1.57
N ILE A 128 15.35 0.54 0.49
CA ILE A 128 15.42 -0.85 0.03
C ILE A 128 16.85 -1.21 -0.38
N LYS A 129 17.51 -0.38 -1.19
CA LYS A 129 18.90 -0.57 -1.60
C LYS A 129 19.83 -0.80 -0.41
N ASN A 130 19.71 0.04 0.63
CA ASN A 130 20.51 -0.10 1.84
C ASN A 130 20.22 -1.42 2.57
N PHE A 131 18.97 -1.84 2.67
CA PHE A 131 18.64 -3.13 3.29
C PHE A 131 19.12 -4.34 2.48
N VAL A 132 19.07 -4.26 1.15
CA VAL A 132 19.63 -5.30 0.26
C VAL A 132 21.15 -5.37 0.39
N ALA A 133 21.85 -4.24 0.41
CA ALA A 133 23.30 -4.22 0.62
C ALA A 133 23.72 -4.84 1.97
N ASN A 134 22.85 -4.71 2.99
CA ASN A 134 22.99 -5.37 4.29
C ASN A 134 22.46 -6.82 4.30
N GLN A 135 22.18 -7.40 3.13
CA GLN A 135 21.75 -8.80 2.95
C GLN A 135 20.49 -9.17 3.74
N MET A 136 19.59 -8.21 3.97
CA MET A 136 18.34 -8.47 4.66
C MET A 136 17.40 -9.32 3.82
N LEU A 137 16.68 -10.24 4.46
CA LEU A 137 15.68 -11.08 3.79
C LEU A 137 14.54 -10.23 3.20
N PRO A 138 14.06 -10.49 1.97
CA PRO A 138 13.05 -9.68 1.28
C PRO A 138 11.78 -9.41 2.11
N ARG A 139 11.27 -10.44 2.79
CA ARG A 139 10.13 -10.31 3.70
C ARG A 139 10.38 -9.28 4.81
N LYS A 140 11.58 -9.29 5.40
CA LYS A 140 11.97 -8.36 6.47
C LYS A 140 12.13 -6.93 5.93
N ILE A 141 12.63 -6.77 4.71
CA ILE A 141 12.72 -5.46 4.03
C ILE A 141 11.34 -4.81 3.94
N ILE A 142 10.33 -5.56 3.47
CA ILE A 142 8.96 -5.04 3.34
C ILE A 142 8.45 -4.46 4.66
N TYR A 143 8.47 -5.25 5.74
CA TYR A 143 7.96 -4.80 7.03
C TYR A 143 8.78 -3.64 7.61
N SER A 144 10.11 -3.67 7.47
CA SER A 144 10.97 -2.58 7.96
C SER A 144 10.69 -1.26 7.26
N VAL A 145 10.45 -1.29 5.95
CA VAL A 145 10.06 -0.09 5.19
C VAL A 145 8.67 0.40 5.60
N ILE A 146 7.72 -0.51 5.83
CA ILE A 146 6.37 -0.17 6.32
C ILE A 146 6.47 0.52 7.68
N ASP A 147 7.29 0.03 8.61
CA ASP A 147 7.49 0.64 9.92
C ASP A 147 8.04 2.06 9.79
N ILE A 148 9.09 2.26 8.99
CA ILE A 148 9.66 3.58 8.69
C ILE A 148 8.61 4.53 8.09
N PHE A 149 7.78 4.02 7.17
CA PHE A 149 6.77 4.83 6.49
C PHE A 149 5.63 5.18 7.44
N ASN A 150 5.23 4.26 8.31
CA ASN A 150 4.23 4.51 9.35
C ASN A 150 4.69 5.60 10.32
N GLU A 151 5.95 5.54 10.78
CA GLU A 151 6.57 6.55 11.65
C GLU A 151 6.59 7.93 10.98
N LYS A 152 6.95 7.98 9.70
CA LYS A 152 7.01 9.22 8.91
C LYS A 152 5.66 9.68 8.35
N LYS A 153 4.57 8.97 8.66
CA LYS A 153 3.23 9.23 8.10
C LYS A 153 3.22 9.25 6.58
N ILE A 154 3.83 8.25 5.95
CA ILE A 154 3.86 8.06 4.49
C ILE A 154 2.90 6.91 4.13
N GLU A 155 2.12 7.09 3.06
CA GLU A 155 1.29 6.03 2.49
C GLU A 155 2.12 4.77 2.19
N THR A 156 1.61 3.60 2.59
CA THR A 156 2.21 2.31 2.28
C THR A 156 1.99 1.96 0.79
N PRO A 157 3.05 1.63 0.04
CA PRO A 157 2.93 1.30 -1.38
C PRO A 157 2.33 -0.09 -1.64
N SER A 158 2.08 -0.40 -2.91
CA SER A 158 1.59 -1.73 -3.34
C SER A 158 2.67 -2.80 -3.22
N TYR A 159 2.26 -4.07 -3.21
CA TYR A 159 3.23 -5.18 -3.26
C TYR A 159 4.07 -5.14 -4.54
N ASP A 160 3.47 -4.76 -5.67
CA ASP A 160 4.17 -4.61 -6.94
C ASP A 160 5.35 -3.62 -6.86
N ALA A 161 5.18 -2.49 -6.14
CA ALA A 161 6.25 -1.53 -5.94
C ALA A 161 7.43 -2.13 -5.14
N PHE A 162 7.14 -2.85 -4.06
CA PHE A 162 8.13 -3.60 -3.29
C PHE A 162 8.82 -4.66 -4.15
N CYS A 163 8.05 -5.49 -4.84
CA CYS A 163 8.57 -6.58 -5.66
C CYS A 163 9.55 -6.05 -6.72
N LYS A 164 9.19 -4.98 -7.43
CA LYS A 164 10.04 -4.34 -8.43
C LYS A 164 11.34 -3.79 -7.85
N SER A 165 11.26 -2.99 -6.79
CA SER A 165 12.44 -2.35 -6.21
C SER A 165 13.38 -3.38 -5.55
N ILE A 166 12.85 -4.31 -4.76
CA ILE A 166 13.65 -5.36 -4.12
C ILE A 166 14.32 -6.22 -5.19
N THR A 167 13.59 -6.70 -6.19
CA THR A 167 14.16 -7.54 -7.25
C THR A 167 15.25 -6.80 -8.04
N LYS A 168 15.06 -5.50 -8.33
CA LYS A 168 16.07 -4.67 -8.98
C LYS A 168 17.35 -4.63 -8.15
N HIS A 169 17.26 -4.20 -6.88
CA HIS A 169 18.45 -4.02 -6.03
C HIS A 169 19.16 -5.34 -5.70
N PHE A 170 18.44 -6.45 -5.59
CA PHE A 170 19.08 -7.77 -5.42
C PHE A 170 19.90 -8.17 -6.64
N ARG A 171 19.38 -7.95 -7.86
CA ARG A 171 20.13 -8.21 -9.09
C ARG A 171 21.35 -7.30 -9.20
N ASP A 172 21.18 -6.01 -8.93
CA ASP A 172 22.28 -5.04 -8.97
C ASP A 172 23.39 -5.41 -7.97
N PHE A 173 23.00 -5.86 -6.76
CA PHE A 173 23.94 -6.35 -5.75
C PHE A 173 24.67 -7.62 -6.19
N GLU A 174 23.95 -8.62 -6.71
CA GLU A 174 24.55 -9.85 -7.24
C GLU A 174 25.55 -9.56 -8.37
N SER A 175 25.18 -8.74 -9.34
CA SER A 175 26.07 -8.33 -10.43
C SER A 175 27.32 -7.62 -9.90
N SER A 176 27.17 -6.71 -8.93
CA SER A 176 28.31 -6.00 -8.34
C SER A 176 29.28 -6.94 -7.60
N ASN A 177 28.77 -7.98 -6.93
CA ASN A 177 29.59 -8.98 -6.26
C ASN A 177 30.36 -9.85 -7.27
N ILE A 178 29.72 -10.26 -8.36
CA ILE A 178 30.38 -11.03 -9.43
C ILE A 178 31.51 -10.20 -10.04
N GLU A 179 31.28 -8.93 -10.36
CA GLU A 179 32.31 -8.04 -10.88
C GLU A 179 33.49 -7.84 -9.92
N GLN A 180 33.22 -7.77 -8.61
CA GLN A 180 34.27 -7.67 -7.59
C GLN A 180 35.08 -8.96 -7.49
N LEU A 181 34.42 -10.13 -7.55
CA LEU A 181 35.08 -11.43 -7.55
C LEU A 181 35.95 -11.62 -8.79
N ASP A 182 35.45 -11.28 -9.97
CA ASP A 182 36.22 -11.37 -11.23
C ASP A 182 37.48 -10.50 -11.19
N LYS A 183 37.37 -9.28 -10.65
CA LYS A 183 38.53 -8.39 -10.46
C LYS A 183 39.58 -8.99 -9.53
N ILE A 184 39.16 -9.62 -8.43
CA ILE A 184 40.07 -10.24 -7.46
C ILE A 184 40.76 -11.47 -8.07
N LEU A 185 39.99 -12.34 -8.74
CA LEU A 185 40.50 -13.54 -9.39
C LEU A 185 41.48 -13.20 -10.52
N THR A 186 41.12 -12.25 -11.39
CA THR A 186 41.99 -11.81 -12.49
C THR A 186 43.30 -11.23 -11.97
N LYS A 187 43.27 -10.45 -10.89
CA LYS A 187 44.48 -9.83 -10.32
C LYS A 187 45.46 -10.85 -9.72
N ASN A 188 44.96 -11.96 -9.19
CA ASN A 188 45.80 -13.05 -8.66
C ASN A 188 46.44 -13.92 -9.76
N LEU A 189 45.84 -14.03 -10.95
CA LEU A 189 46.43 -14.78 -12.07
C LEU A 189 47.64 -14.09 -12.72
N PHE A 190 47.83 -12.78 -12.49
CA PHE A 190 48.98 -12.02 -13.00
C PHE A 190 50.11 -11.83 -11.97
N LEU A 191 50.02 -12.49 -10.81
CA LEU A 191 51.01 -12.40 -9.71
C LEU A 191 51.80 -13.71 -9.48
N CYS A 192 51.70 -14.69 -10.38
CA CYS A 192 52.54 -15.90 -10.41
C CYS A 192 53.41 -15.96 -11.65
#